data_AF-A0A8S0Q877-F1
#
_entry.id   AF-A0A8S0Q877-F1
#
_cell.length_a   1.000
_cell.length_b   1.000
_cell.length_c   1.000
_cell.angle_alpha   90.00
_cell.angle_beta   90.00
_cell.angle_gamma   90.00
#
_symmetry.space_group_name_H-M   'P 1'
#
loop_
_entity.id
_entity.type
_entity.pdbx_description
1 polymer ?
#
loop_
_entity_poly.entity_id
_entity_poly.type
_entity_poly.pdbx_seq_one_letter_code
_entity_poly.pdbx_strand_id
1 'polypeptide(L)' 'MDTIAYISVDNASMINAWKDLKFGDEMLLSDGNGDFTKAVSCELDLSDKPIGLGVRSKRYAMHVKDGVVKILN' A
#
# COMPACT_ATOMS: atom_id res chain seq x y z
N MET A 1 -13.34 16.61 0.53
CA MET A 1 -12.51 16.24 -0.64
C MET A 1 -12.39 14.74 -0.60
N ASP A 2 -12.62 14.08 -1.74
CA ASP A 2 -12.32 12.67 -1.88
C ASP A 2 -10.87 12.55 -2.36
N THR A 3 -10.15 11.56 -1.84
CA THR A 3 -8.73 11.36 -2.14
C THR A 3 -8.52 9.93 -2.57
N ILE A 4 -7.83 9.74 -3.69
CA ILE A 4 -7.32 8.44 -4.09
C ILE A 4 -5.89 8.35 -3.57
N ALA A 5 -5.59 7.27 -2.85
CA ALA A 5 -4.26 7.01 -2.33
C ALA A 5 -3.80 5.60 -2.71
N TYR A 6 -2.55 5.49 -3.11
CA TYR A 6 -1.84 4.23 -3.29
C TYR A 6 -0.93 3.99 -2.08
N ILE A 7 -0.89 2.76 -1.59
CA ILE A 7 -0.08 2.38 -0.44
C ILE A 7 0.80 1.20 -0.81
N SER A 8 2.05 1.19 -0.35
CA SER A 8 2.95 0.05 -0.49
C SER A 8 3.77 -0.19 0.78
N VAL A 9 4.13 -1.45 1.01
CA VAL A 9 5.13 -1.84 2.02
C VAL A 9 6.50 -1.56 1.46
N ASP A 10 6.85 -0.28 1.39
CA ASP A 10 8.14 0.26 0.98
C ASP A 10 8.45 1.50 1.83
N ASN A 11 9.74 1.83 1.95
CA ASN A 11 10.14 3.02 2.68
C ASN A 11 9.78 4.31 1.93
N ALA A 12 9.69 5.43 2.65
CA ALA A 12 9.30 6.73 2.09
C ALA A 12 10.24 7.21 0.96
N SER A 13 11.53 6.85 1.01
CA SER A 13 12.48 7.20 -0.04
C SER A 13 12.16 6.50 -1.37
N MET A 14 11.77 5.23 -1.32
CA MET A 14 11.34 4.47 -2.50
C MET A 14 10.03 5.03 -3.07
N ILE A 15 9.05 5.30 -2.21
CA ILE A 15 7.80 5.94 -2.60
C ILE A 15 8.04 7.30 -3.26
N ASN A 16 8.96 8.11 -2.71
CA ASN A 16 9.33 9.40 -3.29
C ASN A 16 9.98 9.26 -4.68
N ALA A 17 10.82 8.25 -4.88
CA ALA A 17 11.43 7.96 -6.18
C ALA A 17 10.39 7.57 -7.25
N TRP A 18 9.20 7.13 -6.83
CA TRP A 18 8.11 6.77 -7.72
C TRP A 18 7.24 7.96 -8.14
N LYS A 19 7.41 9.15 -7.56
CA LYS A 19 6.59 10.34 -7.88
C LYS A 19 6.55 10.69 -9.37
N ASP A 20 7.61 10.38 -10.11
CA ASP A 20 7.69 10.64 -11.54
C ASP A 20 6.94 9.62 -12.40
N LEU A 21 6.48 8.50 -11.82
CA LEU A 21 5.73 7.44 -12.51
C LEU A 21 4.23 7.80 -12.64
N LYS A 22 3.92 8.92 -13.28
CA LYS A 22 2.56 9.33 -13.74
C LYS A 22 1.39 8.83 -12.86
N PHE A 23 1.42 9.13 -11.57
CA PHE A 23 0.34 8.79 -10.64
C PHE A 23 -0.76 9.85 -10.55
N GLY A 24 -0.84 10.80 -11.50
CA GLY A 24 -1.84 11.89 -11.46
C GLY A 24 -1.74 12.75 -10.21
N ASP A 25 -2.89 13.09 -9.63
CA ASP A 25 -3.04 13.86 -8.38
C ASP A 25 -3.17 12.91 -7.15
N GLU A 26 -2.96 11.62 -7.35
CA GLU A 26 -3.13 10.61 -6.32
C GLU A 26 -2.02 10.63 -5.25
N MET A 27 -2.40 10.37 -4.01
CA MET A 27 -1.47 10.36 -2.87
C MET A 27 -0.69 9.04 -2.81
N LEU A 28 0.62 9.11 -2.67
CA LEU A 28 1.46 7.92 -2.45
C LEU A 28 1.82 7.81 -0.97
N LEU A 29 1.52 6.66 -0.35
CA LEU A 29 1.69 6.38 1.07
C LEU A 29 2.70 5.25 1.30
N SER A 30 3.64 5.50 2.20
CA SER A 30 4.63 4.53 2.67
C SER A 30 4.10 3.78 3.89
N ASP A 31 3.93 2.46 3.78
CA ASP A 31 3.67 1.54 4.89
C ASP A 31 4.92 0.68 5.15
N GLY A 32 6.08 1.32 5.33
CA GLY A 32 7.37 0.62 5.37
C GLY A 32 7.53 -0.43 6.48
N ASN A 33 6.75 -0.32 7.57
CA ASN A 33 6.71 -1.34 8.63
C ASN A 33 5.66 -2.43 8.37
N GLY A 34 4.73 -2.23 7.43
CA GLY A 34 3.63 -3.15 7.16
C GLY A 34 2.49 -3.11 8.19
N ASP A 35 2.53 -2.18 9.15
CA ASP A 35 1.58 -2.12 10.27
C ASP A 35 0.14 -1.92 9.76
N PHE A 36 -0.05 -1.06 8.76
CA PHE A 36 -1.37 -0.84 8.17
C PHE A 36 -1.83 -2.07 7.40
N THR A 37 -0.97 -2.60 6.52
CA THR A 37 -1.24 -3.80 5.71
C THR A 37 -1.66 -4.98 6.58
N LYS A 38 -1.00 -5.15 7.73
CA LYS A 38 -1.35 -6.15 8.75
C LYS A 38 -2.70 -5.88 9.40
N ALA A 39 -2.97 -4.63 9.80
CA ALA A 39 -4.23 -4.26 10.42
C ALA A 39 -5.44 -4.53 9.52
N VAL A 40 -5.29 -4.41 8.20
CA VAL A 40 -6.36 -4.73 7.22
C VAL A 40 -6.31 -6.18 6.71
N SER A 41 -5.45 -7.04 7.29
CA SER A 41 -5.29 -8.46 6.89
C SER A 41 -4.90 -8.67 5.42
N CYS A 42 -4.17 -7.72 4.84
CA CYS A 42 -3.73 -7.76 3.45
C CYS A 42 -2.24 -8.14 3.30
N GLU A 43 -1.63 -8.76 4.31
CA GLU A 43 -0.26 -9.26 4.22
C GLU A 43 -0.13 -10.41 3.19
N LEU A 44 0.99 -10.40 2.47
CA LEU A 44 1.43 -11.43 1.55
C LEU A 44 2.90 -11.76 1.82
N ASP A 45 3.17 -12.96 2.32
CA ASP A 45 4.54 -13.43 2.50
C ASP A 45 5.11 -13.94 1.16
N LEU A 46 6.14 -13.26 0.67
CA LEU A 46 6.88 -13.61 -0.55
C LEU A 46 8.35 -13.97 -0.24
N SER A 47 8.65 -14.34 1.00
CA SER A 47 9.99 -14.75 1.44
C SER A 47 10.46 -16.02 0.74
N ASP A 48 9.54 -16.89 0.31
CA ASP A 48 9.80 -18.14 -0.40
C ASP A 48 10.03 -17.97 -1.91
N LYS A 49 9.82 -16.76 -2.46
CA LYS A 49 9.97 -16.50 -3.89
C LYS A 49 11.44 -16.26 -4.24
N PRO A 50 11.88 -16.58 -5.47
CA PRO A 50 13.29 -16.42 -5.88
C PRO A 50 13.87 -15.01 -5.69
N ILE A 51 13.03 -13.98 -5.70
CA ILE A 51 13.43 -12.58 -5.50
C ILE A 51 13.55 -12.22 -4.00
N GLY A 52 12.96 -13.01 -3.09
CA GLY A 52 13.07 -12.83 -1.65
C GLY A 52 12.51 -11.49 -1.16
N LEU A 53 11.27 -11.17 -1.54
CA LEU A 53 10.69 -9.84 -1.30
C LEU A 53 10.24 -9.60 0.16
N GLY A 54 10.22 -10.63 0.99
CA GLY A 54 9.68 -10.57 2.36
C GLY A 54 8.16 -10.44 2.38
N VAL A 55 7.62 -9.93 3.49
CA VAL A 55 6.19 -9.63 3.63
C VAL A 55 5.86 -8.34 2.89
N ARG A 56 4.83 -8.38 2.04
CA ARG A 56 4.35 -7.26 1.23
C ARG A 56 2.84 -7.09 1.36
N SER A 57 2.33 -6.01 0.80
CA SER A 57 0.89 -5.81 0.65
C SER A 57 0.35 -6.62 -0.53
N LYS A 58 -0.76 -7.34 -0.32
CA LYS A 58 -1.59 -7.89 -1.41
C LYS A 58 -2.09 -6.73 -2.26
N ARG A 59 -2.39 -7.00 -3.53
CA ARG A 59 -3.13 -6.03 -4.35
C ARG A 59 -4.59 -6.06 -3.92
N TYR A 60 -5.10 -4.91 -3.52
CA TYR A 60 -6.51 -4.71 -3.19
C TYR A 60 -6.92 -3.27 -3.50
N ALA A 61 -8.23 -3.03 -3.47
CA ALA A 61 -8.78 -1.68 -3.43
C ALA A 61 -9.74 -1.56 -2.25
N MET A 62 -9.72 -0.41 -1.58
CA MET A 62 -10.61 -0.17 -0.45
C MET A 62 -11.33 1.17 -0.56
N HIS A 63 -12.61 1.18 -0.18
CA HIS A 63 -13.39 2.40 -0.01
C HIS A 63 -13.49 2.69 1.49
N VAL A 64 -12.90 3.79 1.94
CA VAL A 64 -12.89 4.22 3.34
C VAL A 64 -13.75 5.47 3.48
N LYS A 65 -14.67 5.45 4.44
CA LYS A 65 -15.50 6.61 4.78
C LYS A 65 -15.45 6.84 6.29
N ASP A 66 -15.05 8.04 6.70
CA ASP A 66 -14.93 8.45 8.10
C ASP A 66 -14.09 7.48 8.94
N GLY A 67 -12.95 7.04 8.38
CA GLY A 67 -12.04 6.07 9.01
C GLY A 67 -12.54 4.62 9.02
N VAL A 68 -13.70 4.33 8.43
CA VAL A 68 -14.29 2.99 8.40
C VAL A 68 -14.22 2.40 6.99
N VAL A 69 -13.67 1.20 6.87
CA VAL A 69 -13.65 0.44 5.61
C VAL A 69 -15.07 0.00 5.26
N LYS A 70 -15.57 0.42 4.09
CA LYS A 70 -16.90 0.04 3.58
C LYS A 70 -16.82 -1.11 2.58
N ILE A 71 -15.77 -1.13 1.77
CA ILE A 71 -15.50 -2.16 0.77
C ILE A 71 -14.01 -2.46 0.80
N LEU A 72 -13.65 -3.74 0.71
CA LEU A 72 -12.28 -4.25 0.53
C LEU A 72 -12.35 -5.40 -0.48
N ASN A 73 -11.67 -5.24 -1.63
CA ASN A 73 -11.64 -6.19 -2.74
C ASN A 73 -10.24 -6.70 -2.99
#